data_AF-A0A3S4IL54-F1
#
_entry.id   AF-A0A3S4IL54-F1
#
_cell.length_a   1.000
_cell.length_b   1.000
_cell.length_c   1.000
_cell.angle_alpha   90.00
_cell.angle_beta   90.00
_cell.angle_gamma   90.00
#
_symmetry.space_group_name_H-M   'P 1'
#
loop_
_entity.id
_entity.type
_entity.pdbx_description
1 polymer ?
#
loop_
_entity_poly.entity_id
_entity_poly.type
_entity_poly.pdbx_seq_one_letter_code
_entity_poly.pdbx_strand_id
1 'polypeptide(L)'
;MRKSSSPRAPPRVFWDPHELANVLGVAGVRYAVDASRHLPLQVMVAAPSSVPSTPGLEMSGADFAGAEMETMLGWPEVRGVAEVMDMHGVLHGSERMQEIVQAGLNSGKLIEGHARGLRGADLQAYLAAGVTSDHELTSADDALEKTARRADDRDPRLAPLSAARYRRGVKNAAAPLLADHRLHR
;
A
#
# COMPACT_ATOMS: atom_id res chain seq x y z
N MET A 1 -26.89 -7.94 38.94
CA MET A 1 -26.31 -8.00 37.58
C MET A 1 -26.75 -6.77 36.80
N ARG A 2 -25.85 -5.80 36.53
CA ARG A 2 -26.18 -4.64 35.68
C ARG A 2 -26.09 -5.07 34.21
N LYS A 3 -27.22 -5.06 33.50
CA LYS A 3 -27.23 -5.11 32.03
C LYS A 3 -26.68 -3.77 31.53
N SER A 4 -25.49 -3.79 30.94
CA SER A 4 -24.99 -2.68 30.12
C SER A 4 -25.94 -2.51 28.93
N SER A 5 -26.56 -1.34 28.81
CA SER A 5 -27.58 -1.00 27.82
C SER A 5 -27.01 -0.34 26.55
N SER A 6 -25.70 -0.37 26.34
CA SER A 6 -25.10 0.17 25.11
C SER A 6 -25.07 -0.92 24.03
N PRO A 7 -25.68 -0.70 22.85
CA PRO A 7 -25.48 -1.61 21.73
C PRO A 7 -23.98 -1.66 21.40
N ARG A 8 -23.43 -2.88 21.33
CA ARG A 8 -22.03 -3.09 20.93
C ARG A 8 -21.89 -2.68 19.46
N ALA A 9 -20.88 -1.88 19.14
CA ALA A 9 -20.56 -1.56 17.75
C ALA A 9 -20.38 -2.87 16.95
N PRO A 10 -20.82 -2.91 15.68
CA PRO A 10 -20.65 -4.11 14.88
C PRO A 10 -19.16 -4.46 14.76
N PRO A 11 -18.80 -5.75 14.62
CA PRO A 11 -17.44 -6.12 14.24
C PRO A 11 -17.05 -5.42 12.94
N ARG A 12 -15.73 -5.24 12.75
CA ARG A 12 -15.15 -4.53 11.62
C ARG A 12 -14.07 -5.37 10.97
N VAL A 13 -14.02 -5.35 9.64
CA VAL A 13 -12.93 -5.92 8.85
C VAL A 13 -12.41 -4.88 7.87
N PHE A 14 -11.12 -4.94 7.59
CA PHE A 14 -10.48 -4.24 6.48
C PHE A 14 -10.19 -5.29 5.41
N TRP A 15 -10.82 -5.14 4.25
CA TRP A 15 -10.81 -6.17 3.21
C TRP A 15 -10.22 -5.63 1.92
N ASP A 16 -9.18 -6.29 1.44
CA ASP A 16 -8.66 -6.17 0.10
C ASP A 16 -9.32 -7.23 -0.81
N PRO A 17 -10.17 -6.84 -1.77
CA PRO A 17 -10.82 -7.76 -2.71
C PRO A 17 -9.97 -7.99 -3.98
N HIS A 18 -8.64 -8.14 -3.85
CA HIS A 18 -7.74 -8.20 -5.00
C HIS A 18 -7.98 -9.40 -5.92
N GLU A 19 -8.59 -10.48 -5.44
CA GLU A 19 -8.95 -11.64 -6.25
C GLU A 19 -10.10 -11.30 -7.20
N LEU A 20 -11.11 -10.56 -6.71
CA LEU A 20 -12.21 -10.07 -7.56
C LEU A 20 -11.71 -9.04 -8.57
N ALA A 21 -10.77 -8.19 -8.17
CA ALA A 21 -10.18 -7.21 -9.07
C ALA A 21 -9.34 -7.86 -10.18
N ASN A 22 -8.57 -8.91 -9.87
CA ASN A 22 -7.84 -9.66 -10.89
C ASN A 22 -8.76 -10.38 -11.89
N VAL A 23 -10.00 -10.74 -11.51
CA VAL A 23 -10.93 -11.40 -12.45
C VAL A 23 -11.80 -10.40 -13.20
N LEU A 24 -12.34 -9.39 -12.52
CA LEU A 24 -13.41 -8.51 -13.04
C LEU A 24 -13.04 -7.02 -13.05
N GLY A 25 -11.81 -6.67 -12.65
CA GLY A 25 -11.36 -5.28 -12.54
C GLY A 25 -12.17 -4.45 -11.56
N VAL A 26 -12.35 -3.16 -11.88
CA VAL A 26 -13.06 -2.18 -11.03
C VAL A 26 -14.50 -2.63 -10.75
N ALA A 27 -15.13 -3.35 -11.68
CA ALA A 27 -16.46 -3.92 -11.48
C ALA A 27 -16.48 -4.99 -10.37
N GLY A 28 -15.42 -5.79 -10.25
CA GLY A 28 -15.25 -6.76 -9.15
C GLY A 28 -15.15 -6.08 -7.79
N VAL A 29 -14.41 -4.97 -7.71
CA VAL A 29 -14.29 -4.17 -6.47
C VAL A 29 -15.62 -3.49 -6.14
N ARG A 30 -16.33 -2.96 -7.14
CA ARG A 30 -17.68 -2.39 -6.94
C ARG A 30 -18.64 -3.46 -6.40
N TYR A 31 -18.63 -4.66 -6.97
CA TYR A 31 -19.43 -5.78 -6.49
C TYR A 31 -19.12 -6.11 -5.03
N ALA A 32 -17.84 -6.17 -4.65
CA ALA A 32 -17.42 -6.38 -3.26
C ALA A 32 -17.99 -5.32 -2.30
N VAL A 33 -17.92 -4.04 -2.69
CA VAL A 33 -18.49 -2.92 -1.93
C VAL A 33 -20.01 -3.10 -1.77
N ASP A 34 -20.73 -3.34 -2.86
CA ASP A 34 -22.19 -3.43 -2.84
C ASP A 34 -22.68 -4.63 -2.02
N ALA A 35 -22.01 -5.78 -2.14
CA ALA A 35 -22.31 -6.99 -1.37
C ALA A 35 -22.11 -6.80 0.15
N SER A 36 -21.29 -5.83 0.56
CA SER A 36 -20.95 -5.61 1.97
C SER A 36 -21.95 -4.74 2.76
N ARG A 37 -22.78 -3.94 2.09
CA ARG A 37 -23.58 -2.86 2.71
C ARG A 37 -24.63 -3.30 3.72
N HIS A 38 -25.12 -4.53 3.63
CA HIS A 38 -26.24 -5.03 4.45
C HIS A 38 -25.83 -6.13 5.44
N LEU A 39 -24.53 -6.31 5.64
CA LEU A 39 -24.03 -7.30 6.58
C LEU A 39 -24.12 -6.77 8.03
N PRO A 40 -24.30 -7.66 9.04
CA PRO A 40 -24.09 -7.32 10.44
C PRO A 40 -22.59 -7.17 10.79
N LEU A 41 -21.80 -6.66 9.83
CA LEU A 41 -20.36 -6.53 9.83
C LEU A 41 -20.02 -5.26 9.04
N GLN A 42 -19.26 -4.34 9.65
CA GLN A 42 -18.77 -3.18 8.92
C GLN A 42 -17.52 -3.57 8.12
N VAL A 43 -17.65 -3.58 6.80
CA VAL A 43 -16.55 -3.86 5.88
C VAL A 43 -15.96 -2.54 5.40
N MET A 44 -14.66 -2.36 5.63
CA MET A 44 -13.86 -1.26 5.10
C MET A 44 -13.06 -1.80 3.95
N VAL A 45 -13.32 -1.33 2.73
CA VAL A 45 -12.68 -1.90 1.54
C VAL A 45 -11.36 -1.19 1.27
N ALA A 46 -10.35 -1.91 0.82
CA ALA A 46 -9.12 -1.36 0.27
C ALA A 46 -9.17 -1.42 -1.26
N ALA A 47 -8.57 -0.44 -1.94
CA ALA A 47 -8.45 -0.44 -3.39
C ALA A 47 -7.25 -1.33 -3.80
N PRO A 48 -7.46 -2.42 -4.55
CA PRO A 48 -6.38 -3.33 -4.94
C PRO A 48 -5.28 -2.63 -5.74
N SER A 49 -4.01 -2.83 -5.36
CA SER A 49 -2.82 -2.15 -5.91
C SER A 49 -2.04 -2.98 -6.93
N SER A 50 -2.25 -4.30 -6.95
CA SER A 50 -1.42 -5.25 -7.69
C SER A 50 -2.26 -6.12 -8.63
N VAL A 51 -2.84 -5.47 -9.65
CA VAL A 51 -3.69 -6.09 -10.67
C VAL A 51 -3.17 -5.74 -12.08
N PRO A 52 -2.52 -6.65 -12.81
CA PRO A 52 -1.91 -7.89 -12.30
C PRO A 52 -0.79 -7.60 -11.30
N SER A 53 -0.34 -8.64 -10.59
CA SER A 53 0.79 -8.54 -9.67
C SER A 53 2.11 -8.31 -10.42
N THR A 54 2.25 -8.92 -11.59
CA THR A 54 3.47 -8.91 -12.39
C THR A 54 3.18 -8.57 -13.87
N PRO A 55 2.92 -7.30 -14.21
CA PRO A 55 2.60 -6.88 -15.58
C PRO A 55 3.61 -7.39 -16.62
N GLY A 56 3.09 -7.91 -17.74
CA GLY A 56 3.90 -8.46 -18.83
C GLY A 56 4.44 -9.88 -18.62
N LEU A 57 4.34 -10.43 -17.40
CA LEU A 57 4.72 -11.82 -17.10
C LEU A 57 3.50 -12.73 -16.85
N GLU A 58 2.32 -12.15 -16.65
CA GLU A 58 1.07 -12.86 -16.46
C GLU A 58 -0.10 -12.20 -17.19
N MET A 59 -1.22 -12.91 -17.25
CA MET A 59 -2.50 -12.39 -17.73
C MET A 59 -3.48 -12.27 -16.56
N SER A 60 -4.15 -11.13 -16.47
CA SER A 60 -5.23 -10.87 -15.53
C SER A 60 -6.44 -10.33 -16.28
N GLY A 61 -7.63 -10.43 -15.69
CA GLY A 61 -8.87 -9.89 -16.25
C GLY A 61 -8.92 -8.35 -16.25
N ALA A 62 -7.97 -7.70 -15.58
CA ALA A 62 -7.83 -6.25 -15.56
C ALA A 62 -6.37 -5.82 -15.40
N ASP A 63 -6.12 -4.53 -15.62
CA ASP A 63 -4.86 -3.84 -15.38
C ASP A 63 -5.18 -2.51 -14.68
N PHE A 64 -4.59 -2.29 -13.50
CA PHE A 64 -4.80 -1.11 -12.68
C PHE A 64 -3.55 -0.24 -12.64
N ALA A 65 -3.77 1.06 -12.82
CA ALA A 65 -2.80 2.13 -12.64
C ALA A 65 -3.46 3.31 -11.90
N GLY A 66 -3.00 4.54 -12.14
CA GLY A 66 -3.51 5.73 -11.44
C GLY A 66 -5.03 5.94 -11.58
N ALA A 67 -5.58 5.78 -12.79
CA ALA A 67 -6.98 6.11 -13.08
C ALA A 67 -7.98 5.21 -12.33
N GLU A 68 -7.72 3.91 -12.29
CA GLU A 68 -8.54 2.94 -11.55
C GLU A 68 -8.41 3.20 -10.04
N MET A 69 -7.20 3.50 -9.58
CA MET A 69 -6.93 3.80 -8.17
C MET A 69 -7.67 5.06 -7.72
N GLU A 70 -7.61 6.15 -8.48
CA GLU A 70 -8.36 7.39 -8.21
C GLU A 70 -9.88 7.13 -8.18
N THR A 71 -10.38 6.34 -9.14
CA THR A 71 -11.80 5.96 -9.19
C THR A 71 -12.23 5.26 -7.91
N MET A 72 -11.49 4.23 -7.48
CA MET A 72 -11.81 3.45 -6.28
C MET A 72 -11.65 4.28 -5.00
N LEU A 73 -10.57 5.07 -4.89
CA LEU A 73 -10.33 5.95 -3.75
C LEU A 73 -11.35 7.09 -3.67
N GLY A 74 -12.09 7.40 -4.74
CA GLY A 74 -13.24 8.29 -4.70
C GLY A 74 -14.44 7.73 -3.91
N TRP A 75 -14.49 6.42 -3.65
CA TRP A 75 -15.64 5.80 -3.00
C TRP A 75 -15.59 5.94 -1.46
N PRO A 76 -16.73 6.23 -0.80
CA PRO A 76 -16.77 6.40 0.67
C PRO A 76 -16.52 5.10 1.45
N GLU A 77 -16.77 3.94 0.84
CA GLU A 77 -16.51 2.63 1.43
C GLU A 77 -15.03 2.24 1.38
N VAL A 78 -14.28 2.79 0.42
CA VAL A 78 -12.85 2.52 0.25
C VAL A 78 -12.04 3.36 1.24
N ARG A 79 -11.17 2.73 2.03
CA ARG A 79 -10.44 3.36 3.13
C ARG A 79 -8.94 3.46 2.93
N GLY A 80 -8.44 3.03 1.78
CA GLY A 80 -7.03 3.16 1.42
C GLY A 80 -6.69 2.35 0.19
N VAL A 81 -5.43 2.44 -0.20
CA VAL A 81 -4.78 1.51 -1.12
C VAL A 81 -4.52 0.22 -0.35
N ALA A 82 -4.81 -0.91 -0.97
CA ALA A 82 -4.52 -2.23 -0.44
C ALA A 82 -3.01 -2.52 -0.44
N GLU A 83 -2.64 -3.76 -0.12
CA GLU A 83 -1.25 -4.14 0.06
C GLU A 83 -0.41 -3.87 -1.19
N VAL A 84 0.59 -2.98 -1.09
CA VAL A 84 1.45 -2.62 -2.22
C VAL A 84 2.53 -3.70 -2.42
N MET A 85 2.18 -4.79 -3.11
CA MET A 85 3.06 -5.95 -3.28
C MET A 85 4.21 -5.74 -4.26
N ASP A 86 4.07 -4.82 -5.21
CA ASP A 86 5.12 -4.47 -6.18
C ASP A 86 6.19 -3.56 -5.52
N MET A 87 6.88 -4.12 -4.52
CA MET A 87 7.97 -3.46 -3.80
C MET A 87 9.08 -3.01 -4.75
N HIS A 88 9.42 -3.83 -5.74
CA HIS A 88 10.44 -3.48 -6.73
C HIS A 88 10.03 -2.24 -7.55
N GLY A 89 8.79 -2.19 -8.02
CA GLY A 89 8.24 -1.02 -8.69
C GLY A 89 8.29 0.24 -7.82
N VAL A 90 7.99 0.13 -6.53
CA VAL A 90 8.15 1.26 -5.59
C VAL A 90 9.62 1.67 -5.48
N LEU A 91 10.52 0.74 -5.14
CA LEU A 91 11.94 1.01 -4.88
C LEU A 91 12.68 1.55 -6.11
N HIS A 92 12.27 1.18 -7.31
CA HIS A 92 12.90 1.63 -8.56
C HIS A 92 12.10 2.72 -9.28
N GLY A 93 10.98 3.16 -8.70
CA GLY A 93 10.15 4.23 -9.24
C GLY A 93 9.54 3.87 -10.60
N SER A 94 8.89 2.72 -10.71
CA SER A 94 8.04 2.42 -11.87
C SER A 94 6.93 3.46 -12.00
N GLU A 95 6.54 3.78 -13.23
CA GLU A 95 5.49 4.76 -13.51
C GLU A 95 4.16 4.33 -12.89
N ARG A 96 3.77 3.06 -13.09
CA ARG A 96 2.56 2.46 -12.52
C ARG A 96 2.51 2.58 -10.99
N MET A 97 3.58 2.24 -10.28
CA MET A 97 3.58 2.36 -8.81
C MET A 97 3.62 3.80 -8.33
N GLN A 98 4.29 4.70 -9.06
CA GLN A 98 4.23 6.14 -8.77
C GLN A 98 2.80 6.66 -8.85
N GLU A 99 2.05 6.30 -9.89
CA GLU A 99 0.67 6.71 -10.06
C GLU A 99 -0.24 6.18 -8.95
N ILE A 100 -0.14 4.89 -8.62
CA ILE A 100 -0.96 4.25 -7.58
C ILE A 100 -0.67 4.86 -6.20
N VAL A 101 0.60 4.97 -5.82
CA VAL A 101 1.00 5.53 -4.53
C VAL A 101 0.61 7.01 -4.45
N GLN A 102 0.80 7.78 -5.52
CA GLN A 102 0.42 9.19 -5.56
C GLN A 102 -1.10 9.38 -5.45
N ALA A 103 -1.91 8.52 -6.08
CA ALA A 103 -3.37 8.51 -5.91
C ALA A 103 -3.76 8.23 -4.44
N GLY A 104 -3.09 7.26 -3.80
CA GLY A 104 -3.22 6.99 -2.36
C GLY A 104 -2.94 8.23 -1.51
N LEU A 105 -1.79 8.87 -1.73
CA LEU A 105 -1.39 10.09 -1.02
C LEU A 105 -2.37 11.24 -1.22
N ASN A 106 -2.81 11.46 -2.47
CA ASN A 106 -3.76 12.51 -2.82
C ASN A 106 -5.13 12.31 -2.16
N SER A 107 -5.55 11.06 -1.96
CA SER A 107 -6.82 10.75 -1.31
C SER A 107 -6.82 11.02 0.20
N GLY A 108 -5.64 11.16 0.82
CA GLY A 108 -5.49 11.28 2.28
C GLY A 108 -5.89 10.02 3.06
N LYS A 109 -6.07 8.89 2.36
CA LYS A 109 -6.42 7.58 2.93
C LYS A 109 -5.16 6.76 3.22
N LEU A 110 -5.35 5.57 3.80
CA LEU A 110 -4.24 4.67 4.12
C LEU A 110 -3.57 4.13 2.84
N ILE A 111 -2.30 3.78 2.97
CA ILE A 111 -1.57 2.99 1.97
C ILE A 111 -0.98 1.80 2.72
N GLU A 112 -1.56 0.63 2.51
CA GLU A 112 -1.15 -0.60 3.17
C GLU A 112 0.05 -1.24 2.47
N GLY A 113 0.90 -1.92 3.23
CA GLY A 113 2.14 -2.49 2.71
C GLY A 113 2.19 -4.01 2.69
N HIS A 114 3.10 -4.51 1.87
CA HIS A 114 3.54 -5.89 1.83
C HIS A 114 5.08 -5.86 1.78
N ALA A 115 5.72 -5.73 2.93
CA ALA A 115 7.15 -5.44 3.05
C ALA A 115 7.98 -6.72 3.33
N ARG A 116 7.62 -7.84 2.71
CA ARG A 116 8.28 -9.12 2.93
C ARG A 116 9.75 -9.03 2.54
N GLY A 117 10.65 -9.27 3.50
CA GLY A 117 12.09 -9.29 3.28
C GLY A 117 12.76 -7.94 3.10
N LEU A 118 12.02 -6.83 3.12
CA LEU A 118 12.62 -5.48 3.08
C LEU A 118 13.31 -5.18 4.41
N ARG A 119 14.54 -4.67 4.33
CA ARG A 119 15.37 -4.24 5.47
C ARG A 119 16.15 -2.98 5.15
N GLY A 120 16.68 -2.33 6.17
CA GLY A 120 17.62 -1.22 6.02
C GLY A 120 17.12 -0.15 5.05
N ALA A 121 17.96 0.23 4.09
CA ALA A 121 17.66 1.31 3.13
C ALA A 121 16.42 1.06 2.27
N ASP A 122 16.13 -0.20 1.90
CA ASP A 122 14.99 -0.54 1.06
C ASP A 122 13.67 -0.40 1.83
N LEU A 123 13.62 -0.94 3.06
CA LEU A 123 12.48 -0.70 3.95
C LEU A 123 12.24 0.81 4.15
N GLN A 124 13.32 1.55 4.35
CA GLN A 124 13.27 2.99 4.52
C GLN A 124 12.77 3.75 3.27
N ALA A 125 13.12 3.30 2.06
CA ALA A 125 12.63 3.88 0.82
C ALA A 125 11.14 3.55 0.61
N TYR A 126 10.73 2.32 0.92
CA TYR A 126 9.34 1.87 0.84
C TYR A 126 8.41 2.64 1.79
N LEU A 127 8.86 2.90 3.03
CA LEU A 127 8.14 3.77 3.97
C LEU A 127 8.08 5.22 3.47
N ALA A 128 9.20 5.74 2.94
CA ALA A 128 9.26 7.10 2.40
C ALA A 128 8.36 7.32 1.16
N ALA A 129 7.99 6.24 0.46
CA ALA A 129 6.99 6.28 -0.60
C ALA A 129 5.59 6.68 -0.08
N GLY A 130 5.32 6.44 1.20
CA GLY A 130 4.01 6.67 1.82
C GLY A 130 3.31 5.40 2.28
N VAL A 131 3.95 4.23 2.17
CA VAL A 131 3.40 2.97 2.71
C VAL A 131 3.58 2.94 4.23
N THR A 132 2.53 2.55 4.97
CA THR A 132 2.47 2.78 6.42
C THR A 132 2.21 1.54 7.28
N SER A 133 1.99 0.38 6.67
CA SER A 133 1.74 -0.88 7.37
C SER A 133 2.52 -2.03 6.75
N ASP A 134 2.52 -3.18 7.45
CA ASP A 134 2.98 -4.46 6.93
C ASP A 134 2.35 -5.60 7.74
N HIS A 135 2.06 -6.73 7.07
CA HIS A 135 1.61 -7.99 7.68
C HIS A 135 2.57 -9.14 7.44
N GLU A 136 3.70 -8.89 6.77
CA GLU A 136 4.66 -9.90 6.34
C GLU A 136 5.82 -10.10 7.32
N LEU A 137 5.49 -10.22 8.61
CA LEU A 137 6.48 -10.44 9.66
C LEU A 137 7.02 -11.87 9.61
N THR A 138 8.33 -12.00 9.51
CA THR A 138 9.02 -13.30 9.42
C THR A 138 9.76 -13.70 10.70
N SER A 139 10.04 -12.75 11.59
CA SER A 139 10.71 -12.99 12.87
C SER A 139 10.43 -11.84 13.87
N ALA A 140 10.85 -12.03 15.12
CA ALA A 140 10.79 -10.95 16.13
C ALA A 140 11.70 -9.77 15.75
N ASP A 141 12.90 -10.05 15.21
CA ASP A 141 13.82 -9.02 14.75
C ASP A 141 13.23 -8.22 13.58
N ASP A 142 12.51 -8.91 12.67
CA ASP A 142 11.79 -8.28 11.57
C ASP A 142 10.70 -7.32 12.07
N ALA A 143 9.94 -7.76 13.08
CA ALA A 143 8.93 -6.93 13.73
C ALA A 143 9.55 -5.70 14.43
N LEU A 144 10.67 -5.88 15.12
CA LEU A 144 11.38 -4.79 15.77
C LEU A 144 11.92 -3.78 14.76
N GLU A 145 12.50 -4.23 13.65
CA GLU A 145 13.00 -3.34 12.60
C GLU A 145 11.86 -2.53 11.95
N LYS A 146 10.74 -3.18 11.62
CA LYS A 146 9.58 -2.53 10.98
C LYS A 146 8.80 -1.60 11.93
N THR A 147 8.86 -1.85 13.23
CA THR A 147 8.25 -0.97 14.25
C THR A 147 9.20 0.08 14.80
N ALA A 148 10.51 -0.06 14.58
CA ALA A 148 11.51 0.94 14.92
C ALA A 148 11.26 2.20 14.08
N ARG A 149 10.42 3.08 14.63
CA ARG A 149 10.15 4.41 14.09
C ARG A 149 11.47 5.10 13.78
N ARG A 150 11.52 5.87 12.69
CA ARG A 150 12.57 6.86 12.59
C ARG A 150 12.40 7.82 13.77
N ALA A 151 13.50 8.18 14.41
CA ALA A 151 13.49 9.28 15.39
C ALA A 151 13.00 10.62 14.78
N ASP A 152 12.87 10.68 13.45
CA ASP A 152 12.53 11.83 12.62
C ASP A 152 11.03 11.95 12.25
N ASP A 153 10.18 10.97 12.59
CA ASP A 153 8.74 10.99 12.27
C ASP A 153 7.93 12.08 13.01
N ARG A 154 8.60 12.94 13.77
CA ARG A 154 8.04 14.14 14.44
C ARG A 154 8.38 15.44 13.72
N ASP A 155 9.07 15.40 12.58
CA ASP A 155 9.36 16.60 11.78
C ASP A 155 8.21 16.88 10.77
N PRO A 156 7.39 17.94 10.98
CA PRO A 156 6.32 18.32 10.06
C PRO A 156 6.82 18.72 8.65
N ARG A 157 8.14 18.80 8.41
CA ARG A 157 8.75 19.04 7.08
C ARG A 157 8.86 17.78 6.21
N LEU A 158 8.62 16.59 6.78
CA LEU A 158 8.58 15.28 6.10
C LEU A 158 7.16 14.88 5.67
N ALA A 159 6.30 15.86 5.38
CA ALA A 159 5.01 15.65 4.71
C ALA A 159 5.17 14.78 3.43
N PRO A 160 4.13 14.02 3.02
CA PRO A 160 4.20 13.08 1.92
C PRO A 160 4.90 13.70 0.71
N LEU A 161 5.92 12.99 0.22
CA LEU A 161 6.80 13.50 -0.81
C LEU A 161 5.96 13.83 -2.05
N SER A 162 6.06 15.07 -2.55
CA SER A 162 5.54 15.38 -3.89
C SER A 162 6.17 14.44 -4.92
N ALA A 163 5.51 14.16 -6.04
CA ALA A 163 6.06 13.32 -7.12
C ALA A 163 7.50 13.69 -7.55
N ALA A 164 7.90 14.95 -7.37
CA ALA A 164 9.27 15.42 -7.61
C ALA A 164 10.25 15.05 -6.47
N ARG A 165 9.80 15.02 -5.22
CA ARG A 165 10.57 14.56 -4.06
C ARG A 165 10.64 13.04 -3.98
N TYR A 166 9.58 12.31 -4.37
CA TYR A 166 9.61 10.85 -4.52
C TYR A 166 10.71 10.44 -5.51
N ARG A 167 10.69 11.02 -6.72
CA ARG A 167 11.71 10.79 -7.76
C ARG A 167 13.14 11.13 -7.31
N ARG A 168 13.31 12.09 -6.40
CA ARG A 168 14.62 12.50 -5.88
C ARG A 168 15.06 11.62 -4.69
N GLY A 169 14.13 11.22 -3.83
CA GLY A 169 14.36 10.34 -2.68
C GLY A 169 14.75 8.93 -3.11
N VAL A 170 14.02 8.35 -4.07
CA VAL A 170 14.35 7.03 -4.65
C VAL A 170 15.74 7.06 -5.32
N LYS A 171 16.02 8.07 -6.14
CA LYS A 171 17.35 8.22 -6.80
C LYS A 171 18.50 8.41 -5.81
N ASN A 172 18.28 9.14 -4.71
CA ASN A 172 19.32 9.39 -3.70
C ASN A 172 19.53 8.20 -2.75
N ALA A 173 18.50 7.40 -2.48
CA ALA A 173 18.60 6.18 -1.67
C ALA A 173 19.28 5.03 -2.44
N ALA A 174 19.11 4.96 -3.77
CA ALA A 174 19.76 3.96 -4.63
C ALA A 174 21.21 4.31 -5.04
N ALA A 175 21.66 5.55 -4.81
CA ALA A 175 22.99 6.03 -5.21
C ALA A 175 24.19 5.27 -4.59
N PRO A 176 24.16 4.71 -3.35
CA PRO A 176 25.31 4.00 -2.80
C PRO A 176 25.58 2.64 -3.46
N LEU A 177 24.61 2.04 -4.16
CA LEU A 177 24.71 0.67 -4.70
C LEU A 177 25.54 0.55 -5.99
N LEU A 178 25.87 1.65 -6.66
CA LEU A 178 26.72 1.63 -7.87
C LEU A 178 28.21 1.85 -7.58
N ALA A 179 28.58 2.18 -6.34
CA ALA A 179 29.97 2.42 -5.97
C ALA A 179 30.73 1.15 -5.55
N ASP A 180 30.03 0.10 -5.10
CA ASP A 180 30.69 -1.05 -4.46
C ASP A 180 31.00 -2.23 -5.40
N HIS A 181 30.44 -2.25 -6.62
CA HIS A 181 30.72 -3.30 -7.61
C HIS A 181 32.01 -3.11 -8.44
N ARG A 182 32.87 -2.15 -8.08
CA ARG A 182 34.17 -1.93 -8.75
C ARG A 182 35.41 -2.42 -7.99
N LEU A 183 35.26 -3.09 -6.83
CA LEU A 183 36.42 -3.53 -6.03
C LEU A 183 36.69 -5.05 -6.05
N HIS A 184 35.95 -5.83 -6.83
CA HIS A 184 36.28 -7.24 -7.08
C HIS A 184 36.24 -7.58 -8.58
N ARG A 185 37.29 -7.17 -9.30
CA ARG A 185 37.81 -7.83 -10.50
C ARG A 185 39.32 -7.93 -10.39
#